data_AF-A0A368GP98-F1
#
_entry.id   AF-A0A368GP98-F1
#
_cell.length_a   1.000
_cell.length_b   1.000
_cell.length_c   1.000
_cell.angle_alpha   90.00
_cell.angle_beta   90.00
_cell.angle_gamma   90.00
#
_symmetry.space_group_name_H-M   'P 1'
#
loop_
_entity.id
_entity.type
_entity.pdbx_description
1 polymer ?
#
loop_
_entity_poly.entity_id
_entity_poly.type
_entity_poly.pdbx_seq_one_letter_code
_entity_poly.pdbx_strand_id
1 'polypeptide(L)'
;MAELLLGKPLFPGESAVDQLVEIMKVLGSPTKEEVFAMNQNYKEFKFPNVKRIPWEKLFKGKSLQSAVSMLSTVLRYDPSARSYAIETLAHPFFDELRNPDLEQHWQVQVPCYIFGEKYIFGICAA
;
A
#
# COMPACT_ATOMS: atom_id res chain seq x y z
N MET A 1 3.42 -0.45 6.66
CA MET A 1 3.04 0.91 6.19
C MET A 1 1.67 1.34 6.66
N ALA A 2 0.57 0.69 6.25
CA ALA A 2 -0.77 1.06 6.68
C ALA A 2 -0.92 1.07 8.22
N GLU A 3 -0.36 0.08 8.90
CA GLU A 3 -0.33 0.02 10.36
C GLU A 3 0.43 1.19 10.99
N LEU A 4 1.54 1.64 10.40
CA LEU A 4 2.28 2.81 10.89
C LEU A 4 1.44 4.09 10.79
N LEU A 5 0.65 4.22 9.73
CA LEU A 5 -0.25 5.36 9.54
C LEU A 5 -1.49 5.30 10.45
N LEU A 6 -1.93 4.11 10.84
CA LEU A 6 -3.09 3.91 11.73
C LEU A 6 -2.71 3.86 13.22
N GLY A 7 -1.47 3.50 13.54
CA GLY A 7 -1.03 3.15 14.89
C GLY A 7 -1.56 1.80 15.39
N LYS A 8 -2.15 0.99 14.50
CA LYS A 8 -2.72 -0.34 14.80
C LYS A 8 -2.81 -1.19 13.54
N PRO A 9 -2.92 -2.53 13.64
CA PRO A 9 -3.03 -3.40 12.48
C PRO A 9 -4.20 -3.00 11.57
N LEU A 10 -3.95 -2.94 10.25
CA LEU A 10 -4.99 -2.68 9.25
C LEU A 10 -5.97 -3.85 9.13
N PHE A 11 -5.47 -5.08 9.32
CA PHE A 11 -6.25 -6.32 9.19
C PHE A 11 -6.14 -7.15 10.49
N PRO A 12 -6.90 -6.80 11.54
CA PRO A 12 -6.83 -7.47 12.84
C PRO A 12 -7.72 -8.72 12.88
N GLY A 13 -7.36 -9.79 12.15
CA GLY A 13 -8.09 -11.06 12.18
C GLY A 13 -7.64 -11.99 13.32
N GLU A 14 -8.59 -12.64 13.98
CA GLU A 14 -8.32 -13.62 15.05
C GLU A 14 -8.25 -15.08 14.53
N SER A 15 -8.83 -15.34 13.36
CA SER A 15 -8.77 -16.61 12.64
C SER A 15 -8.50 -16.39 11.15
N ALA A 16 -8.23 -17.45 10.39
CA ALA A 16 -8.05 -17.35 8.93
C ALA A 16 -9.28 -16.79 8.22
N VAL A 17 -10.48 -17.11 8.72
CA VAL A 17 -11.75 -16.60 8.17
C VAL A 17 -11.92 -15.12 8.52
N ASP A 18 -11.66 -14.75 9.78
CA ASP A 18 -11.76 -13.35 10.21
C ASP A 18 -10.74 -12.47 9.50
N GLN A 19 -9.51 -12.95 9.31
CA GLN A 19 -8.47 -12.25 8.56
C GLN A 19 -8.93 -11.92 7.14
N LEU A 20 -9.57 -12.87 6.48
CA LEU A 20 -10.12 -12.67 5.15
C LEU A 20 -11.24 -11.63 5.15
N VAL A 21 -12.12 -11.65 6.15
CA VAL A 21 -13.19 -10.65 6.34
C VAL A 21 -12.60 -9.26 6.57
N GLU A 22 -11.56 -9.11 7.38
CA GLU A 22 -10.86 -7.84 7.59
C GLU A 22 -10.24 -7.29 6.31
N ILE A 23 -9.64 -8.15 5.47
CA ILE A 23 -9.13 -7.75 4.16
C ILE A 23 -10.27 -7.26 3.25
N MET A 24 -11.37 -8.01 3.18
CA MET A 24 -12.54 -7.65 2.36
C MET A 24 -13.23 -6.37 2.84
N LYS A 25 -13.21 -6.06 4.14
CA LYS A 25 -13.70 -4.76 4.65
C LYS A 25 -12.94 -3.59 4.03
N VAL A 26 -11.67 -3.73 3.68
CA VAL A 26 -10.85 -2.64 3.13
C VAL A 26 -10.81 -2.65 1.61
N LEU A 27 -10.71 -3.83 0.98
CA LEU A 27 -10.59 -3.98 -0.48
C LEU A 27 -11.93 -4.18 -1.18
N GLY A 28 -12.96 -4.62 -0.44
CA GLY A 28 -14.21 -5.17 -1.00
C GLY A 28 -14.10 -6.68 -1.21
N SER A 29 -15.21 -7.34 -1.52
CA SER A 29 -15.19 -8.75 -1.92
C SER A 29 -14.43 -8.93 -3.25
N PRO A 30 -13.56 -9.95 -3.38
CA PRO A 30 -12.79 -10.16 -4.60
C PRO A 30 -13.69 -10.59 -5.77
N THR A 31 -13.29 -10.23 -6.99
CA THR A 31 -13.96 -10.73 -8.21
C THR A 31 -13.58 -12.18 -8.48
N LYS A 32 -14.27 -12.85 -9.42
CA LYS A 32 -13.95 -14.24 -9.79
C LYS A 32 -12.53 -14.37 -10.37
N GLU A 33 -12.12 -13.37 -11.13
CA GLU A 33 -10.80 -13.28 -11.76
C GLU A 33 -9.72 -13.12 -10.69
N GLU A 34 -9.97 -12.28 -9.68
CA GLU A 34 -9.06 -12.11 -8.54
C GLU A 34 -8.95 -13.37 -7.69
N VAL A 35 -10.06 -14.08 -7.46
CA VAL A 35 -10.05 -15.38 -6.76
C VAL A 35 -9.23 -16.40 -7.53
N PHE A 36 -9.40 -16.47 -8.85
CA PHE A 36 -8.63 -17.36 -9.71
C PHE A 36 -7.13 -17.00 -9.72
N ALA A 37 -6.79 -15.71 -9.78
CA ALA A 37 -5.41 -15.23 -9.74
C ALA A 37 -4.72 -15.54 -8.40
N MET A 38 -5.46 -15.48 -7.28
CA MET A 38 -4.94 -15.85 -5.97
C MET A 38 -4.71 -17.37 -5.85
N ASN A 39 -5.65 -18.19 -6.32
CA ASN A 39 -5.56 -19.64 -6.25
C ASN A 39 -6.41 -20.32 -7.32
N GLN A 40 -5.77 -20.79 -8.38
CA GLN A 40 -6.42 -21.45 -9.52
C GLN A 40 -7.16 -22.75 -9.15
N ASN A 41 -6.77 -23.39 -8.04
CA ASN A 41 -7.40 -24.63 -7.55
C ASN A 41 -8.64 -24.38 -6.69
N TYR A 42 -8.96 -23.11 -6.41
CA TYR A 42 -10.04 -22.73 -5.52
C TYR A 42 -11.37 -22.66 -6.29
N LYS A 43 -12.11 -23.77 -6.31
CA LYS A 43 -13.27 -23.94 -7.21
C LYS A 43 -14.63 -23.54 -6.62
N GLU A 44 -14.81 -23.52 -5.29
CA GLU A 44 -16.18 -23.58 -4.73
C GLU A 44 -16.46 -22.74 -3.47
N PHE A 45 -15.58 -21.84 -3.04
CA PHE A 45 -15.89 -21.02 -1.87
C PHE A 45 -16.59 -19.71 -2.27
N LYS A 46 -17.77 -19.48 -1.70
CA LYS A 46 -18.45 -18.18 -1.78
C LYS A 46 -17.90 -17.28 -0.69
N PHE A 47 -17.17 -16.26 -1.09
CA PHE A 47 -16.80 -15.19 -0.17
C PHE A 47 -18.08 -14.51 0.35
N PRO A 48 -18.14 -14.14 1.64
CA PRO A 48 -19.21 -13.30 2.13
C PRO A 48 -19.19 -11.97 1.35
N ASN A 49 -20.38 -11.46 1.04
CA ASN A 49 -20.49 -10.14 0.41
C ASN A 49 -20.24 -9.08 1.48
N VAL A 50 -19.06 -8.47 1.44
CA VAL A 50 -18.62 -7.47 2.42
C VAL A 50 -18.55 -6.12 1.73
N LYS A 51 -19.27 -5.15 2.28
CA LYS A 51 -19.20 -3.78 1.79
C LYS A 51 -17.87 -3.15 2.19
N ARG A 52 -17.16 -2.63 1.20
CA ARG A 52 -15.92 -1.90 1.38
C ARG A 52 -16.13 -0.67 2.28
N ILE A 53 -15.23 -0.51 3.25
CA ILE A 53 -15.05 0.68 4.07
C ILE A 53 -14.17 1.64 3.27
N PRO A 54 -14.64 2.86 2.96
CA PRO A 54 -13.83 3.87 2.29
C PRO A 54 -12.58 4.20 3.10
N TRP A 55 -11.46 4.42 2.40
CA TRP A 55 -10.17 4.72 3.03
C TRP A 55 -10.21 5.97 3.92
N GLU A 56 -11.08 6.93 3.59
CA GLU A 56 -11.34 8.16 4.32
C GLU A 56 -11.94 7.93 5.70
N LYS A 57 -12.57 6.76 5.91
CA LYS A 57 -13.06 6.36 7.24
C LYS A 57 -11.99 5.66 8.07
N LEU A 58 -10.99 5.06 7.42
CA LEU A 58 -9.93 4.30 8.09
C LEU A 58 -8.81 5.22 8.55
N PHE A 59 -8.36 6.11 7.69
CA PHE A 59 -7.23 7.00 7.93
C PHE A 59 -7.73 8.44 8.15
N LYS A 60 -7.04 9.19 9.02
CA LYS A 60 -7.35 10.60 9.34
C LYS A 60 -6.13 11.48 9.04
N GLY A 61 -6.33 12.68 8.50
CA GLY A 61 -5.27 13.69 8.32
C GLY A 61 -4.95 14.05 6.86
N LYS A 62 -4.02 14.99 6.68
CA LYS A 62 -3.70 15.62 5.37
C LYS A 62 -2.88 14.74 4.43
N SER A 63 -2.07 13.81 4.94
CA SER A 63 -1.24 12.88 4.14
C SER A 63 -2.02 11.68 3.55
N LEU A 64 -3.35 11.70 3.70
CA LEU A 64 -4.24 10.59 3.37
C LEU A 64 -4.17 10.16 1.90
N GLN A 65 -4.30 11.10 0.96
CA GLN A 65 -4.50 10.76 -0.45
C GLN A 65 -3.27 10.08 -1.07
N SER A 66 -2.08 10.63 -0.85
CA SER A 66 -0.86 10.05 -1.43
C SER A 66 -0.54 8.68 -0.82
N ALA A 67 -0.72 8.54 0.51
CA ALA A 67 -0.53 7.27 1.20
C ALA A 67 -1.52 6.20 0.75
N VAL A 68 -2.81 6.56 0.65
CA VAL A 68 -3.87 5.66 0.17
C VAL A 68 -3.63 5.27 -1.28
N SER A 69 -3.21 6.21 -2.13
CA SER A 69 -2.83 5.93 -3.52
C SER A 69 -1.75 4.85 -3.57
N MET A 70 -0.64 5.03 -2.86
CA MET A 70 0.44 4.04 -2.80
C MET A 70 -0.03 2.70 -2.23
N LEU A 71 -0.77 2.70 -1.11
CA LEU A 71 -1.28 1.47 -0.52
C LEU A 71 -2.23 0.72 -1.46
N SER A 72 -2.98 1.43 -2.31
CA SER A 72 -3.89 0.82 -3.28
C SER A 72 -3.19 0.08 -4.42
N THR A 73 -1.93 0.41 -4.72
CA THR A 73 -1.12 -0.32 -5.71
C THR A 73 -0.43 -1.55 -5.12
N VAL A 74 -0.15 -1.54 -3.81
CA VAL A 74 0.47 -2.65 -3.09
C VAL A 74 -0.56 -3.68 -2.61
N LEU A 75 -1.71 -3.21 -2.11
CA LEU A 75 -2.75 -4.07 -1.54
C LEU A 75 -3.74 -4.52 -2.62
N ARG A 76 -3.32 -5.51 -3.42
CA ARG A 76 -4.12 -6.12 -4.48
C ARG A 76 -4.36 -7.60 -4.21
N TYR A 77 -5.55 -8.09 -4.55
CA TYR A 77 -5.85 -9.53 -4.50
C TYR A 77 -4.97 -10.30 -5.48
N ASP A 78 -5.01 -9.94 -6.76
CA ASP A 78 -4.12 -10.49 -7.78
C ASP A 78 -2.66 -10.17 -7.43
N PRO A 79 -1.81 -11.19 -7.15
CA PRO A 79 -0.40 -10.99 -6.85
C PRO A 79 0.37 -10.30 -7.98
N SER A 80 0.00 -10.56 -9.24
CA SER A 80 0.67 -9.99 -10.41
C SER A 80 0.34 -8.52 -10.63
N ALA A 81 -0.76 -8.04 -10.03
CA ALA A 81 -1.19 -6.65 -10.10
C ALA A 81 -0.56 -5.75 -9.02
N ARG A 82 0.23 -6.31 -8.09
CA ARG A 82 0.90 -5.54 -7.04
C ARG A 82 2.12 -4.82 -7.61
N SER A 83 2.28 -3.55 -7.27
CA SER A 83 3.49 -2.79 -7.66
C SER A 83 4.76 -3.46 -7.17
N TYR A 84 5.81 -3.44 -8.00
CA TYR A 84 7.13 -3.88 -7.58
C TYR A 84 7.71 -2.93 -6.53
N ALA A 85 8.68 -3.42 -5.76
CA ALA A 85 9.32 -2.62 -4.71
C ALA A 85 9.92 -1.31 -5.26
N ILE A 86 10.62 -1.39 -6.39
CA ILE A 86 11.25 -0.22 -7.02
C ILE A 86 10.22 0.83 -7.49
N GLU A 87 9.10 0.37 -8.06
CA GLU A 87 7.99 1.24 -8.49
C GLU A 87 7.25 1.84 -7.29
N THR A 88 7.18 1.11 -6.18
CA THR A 88 6.56 1.63 -4.95
C THR A 88 7.46 2.70 -4.33
N LEU A 89 8.77 2.50 -4.30
CA LEU A 89 9.75 3.49 -3.83
C LEU A 89 9.77 4.75 -4.73
N ALA A 90 9.41 4.58 -6.01
CA ALA A 90 9.21 5.66 -6.97
C ALA A 90 7.95 6.49 -6.74
N HIS A 91 6.97 5.99 -5.99
CA HIS A 91 5.67 6.63 -5.85
C HIS A 91 5.78 8.05 -5.28
N PRO A 92 4.91 9.01 -5.69
CA PRO A 92 4.89 10.38 -5.17
C PRO A 92 4.77 10.53 -3.66
N PHE A 93 4.40 9.43 -2.99
CA PHE A 93 4.35 9.36 -1.53
C PHE A 93 5.71 9.62 -0.88
N PHE A 94 6.80 9.26 -1.56
CA PHE A 94 8.16 9.44 -1.06
C PHE A 94 8.87 10.67 -1.63
N ASP A 95 8.19 11.56 -2.36
CA ASP A 95 8.80 12.75 -2.99
C ASP A 95 9.45 13.69 -1.97
N GLU A 96 8.81 13.87 -0.81
CA GLU A 96 9.35 14.69 0.28
C GLU A 96 10.72 14.19 0.73
N LEU A 97 10.94 12.87 0.77
CA LEU A 97 12.22 12.27 1.15
C LEU A 97 13.33 12.49 0.12
N ARG A 98 12.97 12.88 -1.11
CA ARG A 98 13.91 13.21 -2.18
C ARG A 98 14.21 14.70 -2.23
N ASN A 99 13.53 15.52 -1.43
CA ASN A 99 13.81 16.95 -1.34
C ASN A 99 15.13 17.16 -0.57
N PRO A 100 16.17 17.72 -1.20
CA PRO A 100 17.45 17.98 -0.53
C PRO A 100 17.32 18.96 0.66
N ASP A 101 16.29 19.81 0.67
CA ASP A 101 16.04 20.75 1.76
C ASP A 101 15.32 20.14 2.97
N LEU A 102 14.88 18.87 2.88
CA LEU A 102 14.15 18.19 3.97
C LEU A 102 14.96 18.13 5.26
N GLU A 103 16.29 17.98 5.16
CA GLU A 103 17.19 17.85 6.32
C GLU A 103 17.08 19.04 7.29
N GLN A 104 16.72 20.22 6.78
CA GLN A 104 16.62 21.45 7.58
C GLN A 104 15.39 21.45 8.50
N HIS A 105 14.35 20.67 8.18
CA HIS A 105 13.08 20.72 8.91
C HIS A 105 13.01 19.72 10.07
N TRP A 106 13.67 18.56 9.97
CA TRP A 106 13.58 17.48 10.96
C TRP A 106 14.88 17.17 11.70
N GLN A 107 16.02 17.79 11.33
CA GLN A 107 17.36 17.41 11.82
C GLN A 107 17.67 15.90 11.69
N VAL A 108 16.97 15.21 10.79
CA VAL A 108 17.19 13.80 10.47
C VAL A 108 17.92 13.76 9.13
N GLN A 109 19.16 13.25 9.12
CA GLN A 109 19.85 12.96 7.86
C GLN A 109 19.18 11.77 7.20
N VAL A 110 18.77 11.92 5.94
CA VAL A 110 18.29 10.78 5.14
C VAL A 110 19.53 10.01 4.69
N PRO A 111 19.71 8.74 5.12
CA PRO A 111 20.90 7.99 4.74
C PRO A 111 21.04 7.89 3.21
N CYS A 112 22.23 8.20 2.68
CA CYS A 112 22.48 8.28 1.23
C CYS A 112 22.18 7.00 0.46
N TYR A 113 22.17 5.83 1.11
CA TYR A 113 21.83 4.55 0.49
C TYR A 113 20.32 4.34 0.28
N ILE A 114 19.43 5.14 0.90
CA ILE A 114 17.98 5.03 0.70
C ILE A 114 17.60 5.44 -0.72
N PHE A 115 18.26 6.45 -1.27
CA PHE A 115 18.04 6.93 -2.64
C PHE A 115 19.34 6.95 -3.46
N GLY A 116 20.26 6.02 -3.17
CA GLY A 116 21.62 5.91 -3.70
C GLY A 116 21.84 6.57 -5.06
N GLU A 117 22.84 7.46 -5.09
CA GLU A 117 23.20 8.32 -6.22
C GLU A 117 23.01 7.61 -7.58
N LYS A 118 22.10 8.16 -8.39
CA LYS A 118 21.82 7.86 -9.81
C LYS A 118 20.76 6.81 -10.18
N TYR A 119 20.23 5.99 -9.28
CA TYR A 119 19.45 4.81 -9.75
C TYR A 119 17.94 4.83 -9.57
N ILE A 120 17.34 5.85 -8.93
CA ILE A 120 15.89 5.86 -8.72
C ILE A 120 15.15 6.76 -9.71
N PHE A 121 15.54 8.00 -10.04
CA PHE A 121 14.95 8.73 -11.18
C PHE A 121 15.91 9.69 -11.87
N GLY A 122 15.86 9.68 -13.21
CA GLY A 122 16.60 10.56 -14.10
C GLY A 122 16.27 12.04 -13.90
N ILE A 123 17.04 12.69 -13.03
CA ILE A 123 17.38 14.10 -13.22
C ILE A 123 18.52 14.12 -14.23
N CYS A 124 18.15 13.98 -15.50
CA CYS A 124 18.94 14.56 -16.58
C CYS A 124 18.62 16.05 -16.55
N ALA A 125 19.41 16.82 -15.81
CA ALA A 125 19.53 18.26 -16.01
C ALA A 125 21.01 18.52 -16.26
N ALA A 126 21.26 19.21 -17.37
CA ALA A 126 22.54 19.53 -17.99
C ALA A 126 23.60 20.12 -17.05
#